data_AF-A0AA40YC15-F1
#
_entry.id   AF-A0AA40YC15-F1
#
_cell.length_a   1.000
_cell.length_b   1.000
_cell.length_c   1.000
_cell.angle_alpha   90.00
_cell.angle_beta   90.00
_cell.angle_gamma   90.00
#
_symmetry.space_group_name_H-M   'P 1'
#
loop_
_entity.id
_entity.type
_entity.pdbx_description
1 polymer ?
#
loop_
_entity_poly.entity_id
_entity_poly.type
_entity_poly.pdbx_seq_one_letter_code
_entity_poly.pdbx_strand_id
1 'polypeptide(L)'
;MKESTPEREARRHISKQLTAQINNAQAYPDVRSVVVKALSDIKDQLRSLSSKVRRDYSLKPDEPLMFFYVKGGNALDALLERPAQPPPTLFDFGRSDWDTQVVINPWIPIPAQDALHGGVEDIVIEVMLGAGLNIALEISVFPPNQNPLAGQVVDLAPVDIHVPPGQQCLVTCDTPQTFRKVYQRDRAGLHLFTSEPLKGIGAPAPVTSPSVLPPPQPPLPVQPPPTPPPPPGIILNDGIKPFVLYRMGYTWHARWVKDPKAPAGDDPVTPRPILMELIDVTTPRRDTVEAVTVWSDIIRNHLVIAEDAGAEERWRLPLPSMEYHLWEGLTMLCEIAAYPGWPGADKLEKRRRNVQRIHDWYRDQQGDLATFGRVIDGISAAPVFADDRDCMQQVDACMREVKMRMQASSSGFDHGALSATHTHRLRQGRQWVAQRVATLLQRLQTSAASCGYSDDLALIGTLAQNPYLDVTQVPISDVDCAMIIRTDPATLRRATAANCLNALAEDLGAHMTIEDSLHSNVRATGISYERTLVIFDAPRSPSARVAKAILTFTTAGPVGCPFRDSPDGSGQAIAPLLDMDNQRKVAASIVQGFVQRANLSGQHEMIRVLLPQGE
;
A
#
# COMPACT_ATOMS: atom_id res chain seq x y z
N MET A 1 10.29 -14.38 21.10
CA MET A 1 10.80 -13.24 21.90
C MET A 1 10.59 -11.96 21.11
N LYS A 2 10.22 -10.83 21.77
CA LYS A 2 10.09 -9.52 21.11
C LYS A 2 11.49 -8.88 21.08
N GLU A 3 11.92 -8.37 19.92
CA GLU A 3 13.21 -7.69 19.78
C GLU A 3 13.24 -6.42 20.63
N SER A 4 14.40 -6.15 21.25
CA SER A 4 14.70 -4.82 21.79
C SER A 4 14.91 -3.80 20.66
N THR A 5 14.85 -2.49 20.97
CA THR A 5 15.13 -1.44 19.98
C THR A 5 16.55 -1.57 19.40
N PRO A 6 17.61 -1.74 20.22
CA PRO A 6 18.96 -2.06 19.75
C PRO A 6 19.06 -3.25 18.79
N GLU A 7 18.46 -4.39 19.16
CA GLU A 7 18.48 -5.60 18.32
C GLU A 7 17.80 -5.36 16.97
N ARG A 8 16.67 -4.65 16.98
CA ARG A 8 15.96 -4.28 15.76
C ARG A 8 16.78 -3.35 14.87
N GLU A 9 17.52 -2.40 15.46
CA GLU A 9 18.39 -1.48 14.73
C GLU A 9 19.60 -2.19 14.13
N ALA A 10 20.25 -3.06 14.90
CA ALA A 10 21.33 -3.93 14.39
C ALA A 10 20.83 -4.80 13.24
N ARG A 11 19.68 -5.48 13.39
CA ARG A 11 19.07 -6.27 12.31
C ARG A 11 18.82 -5.45 11.04
N ARG A 12 18.25 -4.25 11.19
CA ARG A 12 17.98 -3.33 10.06
C ARG A 12 19.27 -2.83 9.42
N HIS A 13 20.29 -2.57 10.22
CA HIS A 13 21.61 -2.13 9.73
C HIS A 13 22.26 -3.22 8.87
N ILE A 14 22.35 -4.44 9.39
CA ILE A 14 22.89 -5.60 8.67
C ILE A 14 22.08 -5.86 7.40
N SER A 15 20.74 -5.91 7.51
CA SER A 15 19.84 -6.10 6.36
C SER A 15 20.10 -5.08 5.25
N LYS A 16 20.18 -3.78 5.59
CA LYS A 16 20.49 -2.72 4.61
C LYS A 16 21.83 -2.91 3.93
N GLN A 17 22.88 -3.28 4.68
CA GLN A 17 24.21 -3.50 4.11
C GLN A 17 24.21 -4.69 3.13
N LEU A 18 23.62 -5.81 3.54
CA LEU A 18 23.51 -7.01 2.71
C LEU A 18 22.69 -6.74 1.44
N THR A 19 21.52 -6.12 1.58
CA THR A 19 20.67 -5.72 0.45
C THR A 19 21.44 -4.81 -0.51
N ALA A 20 22.20 -3.84 0.01
CA ALA A 20 23.01 -2.94 -0.81
C ALA A 20 24.17 -3.64 -1.53
N GLN A 21 24.75 -4.68 -0.92
CA GLN A 21 25.81 -5.46 -1.52
C GLN A 21 25.31 -6.21 -2.75
N ILE A 22 24.29 -7.05 -2.63
CA ILE A 22 23.82 -7.89 -3.74
C ILE A 22 23.15 -7.06 -4.85
N ASN A 23 22.51 -5.94 -4.52
CA ASN A 23 21.86 -5.06 -5.50
C ASN A 23 22.82 -4.05 -6.14
N ASN A 24 24.12 -4.08 -5.83
CA ASN A 24 25.09 -3.19 -6.46
C ASN A 24 25.27 -3.55 -7.94
N ALA A 25 24.61 -2.79 -8.83
CA ALA A 25 24.64 -3.03 -10.26
C ALA A 25 26.04 -2.94 -10.89
N GLN A 26 26.98 -2.20 -10.28
CA GLN A 26 28.37 -2.13 -10.75
C GLN A 26 29.15 -3.41 -10.43
N ALA A 27 28.84 -4.06 -9.30
CA ALA A 27 29.52 -5.27 -8.86
C ALA A 27 28.83 -6.55 -9.37
N TYR A 28 27.50 -6.55 -9.45
CA TYR A 28 26.67 -7.70 -9.83
C TYR A 28 25.64 -7.33 -10.91
N PRO A 29 26.08 -6.87 -12.11
CA PRO A 29 25.18 -6.45 -13.18
C PRO A 29 24.27 -7.59 -13.67
N ASP A 30 24.76 -8.83 -13.69
CA ASP A 30 23.96 -9.98 -14.17
C ASP A 30 22.88 -10.41 -13.17
N VAL A 31 23.14 -10.29 -11.87
CA VAL A 31 22.10 -10.45 -10.83
C VAL A 31 21.01 -9.40 -11.01
N ARG A 32 21.38 -8.13 -11.27
CA ARG A 32 20.43 -7.05 -11.57
C ARG A 32 19.62 -7.36 -12.83
N SER A 33 20.29 -7.88 -13.85
CA SER A 33 19.68 -8.34 -15.10
C SER A 33 18.62 -9.41 -14.84
N VAL A 34 18.93 -10.46 -14.09
CA VAL A 34 17.92 -11.48 -13.75
C VAL A 34 16.73 -10.90 -13.00
N VAL A 35 16.97 -9.97 -12.06
CA VAL A 35 15.89 -9.33 -11.28
C VAL A 35 14.96 -8.51 -12.17
N VAL A 36 15.48 -7.60 -13.00
CA VAL A 36 14.61 -6.76 -13.84
C VAL A 36 13.91 -7.60 -14.91
N LYS A 37 14.54 -8.68 -15.41
CA LYS A 37 13.88 -9.65 -16.28
C LYS A 37 12.69 -10.30 -15.58
N ALA A 38 12.86 -10.74 -14.34
CA ALA A 38 11.80 -11.36 -13.55
C ALA A 38 10.60 -10.41 -13.37
N LEU A 39 10.85 -9.12 -13.11
CA LEU A 39 9.79 -8.11 -13.05
C LEU A 39 9.07 -7.94 -14.40
N SER A 40 9.80 -7.99 -15.52
CA SER A 40 9.19 -7.96 -16.85
C SER A 40 8.36 -9.23 -17.13
N ASP A 41 8.86 -10.40 -16.76
CA ASP A 41 8.15 -11.67 -16.91
C ASP A 41 6.85 -11.68 -16.08
N ILE A 42 6.88 -11.15 -14.84
CA ILE A 42 5.67 -10.92 -14.02
C ILE A 42 4.68 -10.05 -14.80
N LYS A 43 5.12 -8.90 -15.33
CA LYS A 43 4.25 -7.99 -16.11
C LYS A 43 3.53 -8.71 -17.26
N ASP A 44 4.27 -9.48 -18.05
CA ASP A 44 3.74 -10.15 -19.24
C ASP A 44 2.79 -11.31 -18.88
N GLN A 45 3.10 -12.05 -17.83
CA GLN A 45 2.21 -13.10 -17.31
C GLN A 45 0.94 -12.51 -16.69
N LEU A 46 1.02 -11.39 -15.97
CA LEU A 46 -0.15 -10.69 -15.43
C LEU A 46 -1.08 -10.15 -16.53
N ARG A 47 -0.53 -9.70 -17.67
CA ARG A 47 -1.32 -9.33 -18.86
C ARG A 47 -2.05 -10.54 -19.44
N SER A 48 -1.39 -11.70 -19.47
CA SER A 48 -1.99 -12.96 -19.91
C SER A 48 -3.09 -13.46 -18.97
N LEU A 49 -2.86 -13.37 -17.66
CA LEU A 49 -3.86 -13.65 -16.61
C LEU A 49 -5.09 -12.75 -16.75
N SER A 50 -4.88 -11.45 -16.92
CA SER A 50 -5.97 -10.48 -17.15
C SER A 50 -6.80 -10.86 -18.37
N SER A 51 -6.15 -11.27 -19.46
CA SER A 51 -6.82 -11.69 -20.69
C SER A 51 -7.63 -12.99 -20.48
N LYS A 52 -7.11 -13.93 -19.68
CA LYS A 52 -7.80 -15.18 -19.32
C LYS A 52 -9.03 -14.89 -18.47
N VAL A 53 -8.87 -14.21 -17.33
CA VAL A 53 -9.98 -13.88 -16.42
C VAL A 53 -11.06 -13.06 -17.14
N ARG A 54 -10.67 -12.14 -18.01
CA ARG A 54 -11.62 -11.38 -18.83
C ARG A 54 -12.54 -12.28 -19.64
N ARG A 55 -11.99 -13.32 -20.29
CA ARG A 55 -12.78 -14.29 -21.06
C ARG A 55 -13.62 -15.17 -20.16
N ASP A 56 -13.01 -15.73 -19.11
CA ASP A 56 -13.66 -16.70 -18.21
C ASP A 56 -14.89 -16.09 -17.50
N TYR A 57 -14.83 -14.79 -17.19
CA TYR A 57 -15.92 -14.06 -16.51
C TYR A 57 -16.69 -13.09 -17.42
N SER A 58 -16.47 -13.13 -18.74
CA SER A 58 -17.16 -12.27 -19.72
C SER A 58 -17.11 -10.76 -19.36
N LEU A 59 -15.95 -10.29 -18.90
CA LEU A 59 -15.75 -8.88 -18.51
C LEU A 59 -15.56 -8.00 -19.75
N LYS A 60 -15.88 -6.69 -19.60
CA LYS A 60 -15.78 -5.72 -20.70
C LYS A 60 -14.37 -5.66 -21.30
N PRO A 61 -14.23 -5.52 -22.64
CA PRO A 61 -12.93 -5.54 -23.34
C PRO A 61 -12.06 -4.31 -23.12
N ASP A 62 -12.63 -3.18 -22.68
CA ASP A 62 -11.87 -1.92 -22.56
C ASP A 62 -11.54 -1.54 -21.11
N GLU A 63 -12.11 -2.26 -20.13
CA GLU A 63 -11.88 -1.97 -18.71
C GLU A 63 -10.56 -2.61 -18.25
N PRO A 64 -9.63 -1.88 -17.62
CA PRO A 64 -8.47 -2.49 -16.99
C PRO A 64 -8.91 -3.39 -15.82
N LEU A 65 -8.25 -4.53 -15.65
CA LEU A 65 -8.51 -5.47 -14.54
C LEU A 65 -7.47 -5.38 -13.44
N MET A 66 -6.24 -5.00 -13.80
CA MET A 66 -5.16 -4.79 -12.85
C MET A 66 -4.09 -3.86 -13.44
N PHE A 67 -3.26 -3.32 -12.56
CA PHE A 67 -2.05 -2.59 -12.89
C PHE A 67 -0.86 -3.21 -12.15
N PHE A 68 0.33 -3.14 -12.75
CA PHE A 68 1.59 -3.54 -12.13
C PHE A 68 2.65 -2.46 -12.37
N TYR A 69 3.30 -1.99 -11.30
CA TYR A 69 4.30 -0.93 -11.40
C TYR A 69 5.37 -0.98 -10.30
N VAL A 70 6.51 -0.33 -10.59
CA VAL A 70 7.62 -0.17 -9.65
C VAL A 70 7.33 1.01 -8.73
N LYS A 71 7.68 0.91 -7.44
CA LYS A 71 7.51 1.99 -6.46
C LYS A 71 8.79 2.16 -5.63
N GLY A 72 8.70 2.94 -4.56
CA GLY A 72 9.77 3.06 -3.57
C GLY A 72 10.94 3.93 -4.04
N GLY A 73 12.08 3.78 -3.36
CA GLY A 73 13.24 4.66 -3.54
C GLY A 73 13.87 4.56 -4.92
N ASN A 74 14.03 3.34 -5.44
CA ASN A 74 14.64 3.13 -6.75
C ASN A 74 13.79 3.74 -7.89
N ALA A 75 12.45 3.70 -7.78
CA ALA A 75 11.58 4.37 -8.75
C ALA A 75 11.77 5.90 -8.73
N LEU A 76 11.85 6.49 -7.53
CA LEU A 76 12.09 7.93 -7.37
C LEU A 76 13.47 8.34 -7.91
N ASP A 77 14.51 7.57 -7.59
CA ASP A 77 15.87 7.84 -8.06
C ASP A 77 15.94 7.79 -9.59
N ALA A 78 15.28 6.80 -10.21
CA ALA A 78 15.17 6.71 -11.66
C ALA A 78 14.46 7.93 -12.29
N LEU A 79 13.45 8.51 -11.63
CA LEU A 79 12.77 9.72 -12.13
C LEU A 79 13.61 10.98 -11.99
N LEU A 80 14.32 11.14 -10.88
CA LEU A 80 15.13 12.33 -10.58
C LEU A 80 16.36 12.44 -11.49
N GLU A 81 16.93 11.31 -11.91
CA GLU A 81 18.19 11.23 -12.67
C GLU A 81 17.99 11.06 -14.19
N ARG A 82 16.74 10.92 -14.66
CA ARG A 82 16.36 10.90 -16.09
C ARG A 82 16.94 12.01 -16.99
N PRO A 83 17.22 13.24 -16.52
CA PRO A 83 17.78 14.29 -17.40
C PRO A 83 19.23 14.04 -17.83
N ALA A 84 19.93 13.03 -17.30
CA ALA A 84 21.31 12.74 -17.68
C ALA A 84 21.42 12.24 -19.15
N GLN A 85 22.51 12.59 -19.84
CA GLN A 85 22.83 12.07 -21.18
C GLN A 85 24.07 11.15 -21.11
N PRO A 86 23.99 9.89 -21.60
CA PRO A 86 22.79 9.20 -22.10
C PRO A 86 21.76 8.95 -20.97
N PRO A 87 20.46 8.79 -21.30
CA PRO A 87 19.44 8.56 -20.30
C PRO A 87 19.77 7.26 -19.54
N PRO A 88 19.97 7.34 -18.23
CA PRO A 88 20.27 6.17 -17.41
C PRO A 88 19.08 5.20 -17.43
N THR A 89 19.42 3.91 -17.44
CA THR A 89 18.45 2.82 -17.46
C THR A 89 18.08 2.39 -16.05
N LEU A 90 16.97 1.66 -15.88
CA LEU A 90 16.64 1.00 -14.60
C LEU A 90 17.77 0.10 -14.04
N PHE A 91 18.73 -0.31 -14.88
CA PHE A 91 19.91 -1.07 -14.46
C PHE A 91 20.97 -0.21 -13.78
N ASP A 92 21.02 1.09 -14.08
CA ASP A 92 22.09 1.99 -13.63
C ASP A 92 21.86 2.54 -12.22
N PHE A 93 20.65 2.35 -11.68
CA PHE A 93 20.22 2.93 -10.42
C PHE A 93 20.07 1.92 -9.30
N GLY A 94 20.16 2.41 -8.07
CA GLY A 94 19.68 1.71 -6.88
C GLY A 94 20.73 0.84 -6.20
N ARG A 95 20.69 0.85 -4.87
CA ARG A 95 21.37 -0.12 -3.98
C ARG A 95 20.37 -0.74 -3.01
N SER A 96 19.10 -0.69 -3.35
CA SER A 96 18.01 -1.30 -2.57
C SER A 96 17.35 -2.38 -3.39
N ASP A 97 16.54 -3.17 -2.71
CA ASP A 97 15.50 -4.02 -3.27
C ASP A 97 14.56 -3.27 -4.23
N TRP A 98 13.89 -4.05 -5.09
CA TRP A 98 12.88 -3.54 -6.01
C TRP A 98 11.49 -3.65 -5.40
N ASP A 99 10.98 -2.53 -4.89
CA ASP A 99 9.59 -2.41 -4.50
C ASP A 99 8.69 -2.34 -5.74
N THR A 100 7.67 -3.19 -5.79
CA THR A 100 6.64 -3.20 -6.83
C THR A 100 5.24 -3.39 -6.25
N GLN A 101 4.23 -3.08 -7.03
CA GLN A 101 2.84 -3.19 -6.63
C GLN A 101 1.95 -3.72 -7.74
N VAL A 102 1.10 -4.69 -7.40
CA VAL A 102 -0.02 -5.14 -8.22
C VAL A 102 -1.30 -4.58 -7.61
N VAL A 103 -2.10 -3.90 -8.41
CA VAL A 103 -3.38 -3.33 -7.98
C VAL A 103 -4.48 -3.96 -8.83
N ILE A 104 -5.38 -4.70 -8.20
CA ILE A 104 -6.52 -5.32 -8.87
C ILE A 104 -7.71 -4.38 -8.80
N ASN A 105 -8.53 -4.34 -9.86
CA ASN A 105 -9.74 -3.55 -9.91
C ASN A 105 -10.70 -3.96 -8.78
N PRO A 106 -10.96 -3.08 -7.78
CA PRO A 106 -11.80 -3.45 -6.64
C PRO A 106 -13.29 -3.51 -6.99
N TRP A 107 -13.67 -3.12 -8.21
CA TRP A 107 -15.06 -2.98 -8.64
C TRP A 107 -15.55 -4.09 -9.59
N ILE A 108 -14.69 -5.03 -9.97
CA ILE A 108 -15.12 -6.20 -10.75
C ILE A 108 -15.80 -7.24 -9.84
N PRO A 109 -16.55 -8.22 -10.39
CA PRO A 109 -17.19 -9.24 -9.57
C PRO A 109 -16.22 -10.01 -8.67
N ILE A 110 -16.65 -10.35 -7.45
CA ILE A 110 -15.82 -11.05 -6.44
C ILE A 110 -15.14 -12.31 -7.02
N PRO A 111 -15.83 -13.21 -7.75
CA PRO A 111 -15.16 -14.40 -8.32
C PRO A 111 -14.00 -14.04 -9.27
N ALA A 112 -14.12 -12.94 -10.02
CA ALA A 112 -13.04 -12.47 -10.88
C ALA A 112 -11.89 -11.85 -10.05
N GLN A 113 -12.20 -11.12 -8.97
CA GLN A 113 -11.18 -10.64 -8.04
C GLN A 113 -10.40 -11.80 -7.41
N ASP A 114 -11.11 -12.83 -6.93
CA ASP A 114 -10.49 -14.02 -6.32
C ASP A 114 -9.59 -14.76 -7.33
N ALA A 115 -10.04 -14.91 -8.57
CA ALA A 115 -9.22 -15.49 -9.65
C ALA A 115 -7.97 -14.66 -9.96
N LEU A 116 -8.04 -13.33 -9.91
CA LEU A 116 -6.88 -12.46 -10.11
C LEU A 116 -5.94 -12.51 -8.91
N HIS A 117 -6.45 -12.45 -7.68
CA HIS A 117 -5.62 -12.54 -6.47
C HIS A 117 -4.88 -13.87 -6.39
N GLY A 118 -5.57 -14.99 -6.62
CA GLY A 118 -4.93 -16.31 -6.67
C GLY A 118 -3.92 -16.44 -7.80
N GLY A 119 -4.28 -16.00 -9.02
CA GLY A 119 -3.36 -16.03 -10.15
C GLY A 119 -2.14 -15.11 -10.00
N VAL A 120 -2.27 -13.99 -9.28
CA VAL A 120 -1.14 -13.11 -8.94
C VAL A 120 -0.19 -13.82 -7.97
N GLU A 121 -0.70 -14.48 -6.93
CA GLU A 121 0.13 -15.29 -6.01
C GLU A 121 0.92 -16.35 -6.80
N ASP A 122 0.24 -17.12 -7.65
CA ASP A 122 0.86 -18.18 -8.45
C ASP A 122 1.97 -17.64 -9.36
N ILE A 123 1.68 -16.60 -10.16
CA ILE A 123 2.64 -15.99 -11.10
C ILE A 123 3.84 -15.42 -10.37
N VAL A 124 3.62 -14.67 -9.29
CA VAL A 124 4.72 -14.04 -8.55
C VAL A 124 5.63 -15.10 -7.94
N ILE A 125 5.07 -16.16 -7.35
CA ILE A 125 5.85 -17.26 -6.80
C ILE A 125 6.62 -17.99 -7.90
N GLU A 126 5.96 -18.39 -8.99
CA GLU A 126 6.60 -19.14 -10.09
C GLU A 126 7.76 -18.34 -10.71
N VAL A 127 7.55 -17.06 -11.00
CA VAL A 127 8.59 -16.22 -11.58
C VAL A 127 9.74 -15.97 -10.60
N MET A 128 9.45 -15.73 -9.31
CA MET A 128 10.49 -15.60 -8.28
C MET A 128 11.31 -16.89 -8.12
N LEU A 129 10.69 -18.06 -8.22
CA LEU A 129 11.40 -19.34 -8.16
C LEU A 129 12.38 -19.49 -9.33
N GLY A 130 11.93 -19.22 -10.56
CA GLY A 130 12.77 -19.26 -11.75
C GLY A 130 13.90 -18.22 -11.69
N ALA A 131 13.60 -17.00 -11.24
CA ALA A 131 14.58 -15.94 -11.04
C ALA A 131 15.62 -16.32 -9.98
N GLY A 132 15.19 -16.94 -8.88
CA GLY A 132 16.07 -17.38 -7.82
C GLY A 132 17.12 -18.41 -8.27
N LEU A 133 16.72 -19.36 -9.11
CA LEU A 133 17.66 -20.31 -9.71
C LEU A 133 18.71 -19.60 -10.58
N ASN A 134 18.27 -18.67 -11.43
CA ASN A 134 19.18 -17.91 -12.29
C ASN A 134 20.13 -17.02 -11.47
N ILE A 135 19.65 -16.38 -10.40
CA ILE A 135 20.49 -15.59 -9.49
C ILE A 135 21.57 -16.47 -8.83
N ALA A 136 21.23 -17.68 -8.39
CA ALA A 136 22.22 -18.59 -7.82
C ALA A 136 23.31 -18.98 -8.84
N LEU A 137 22.94 -19.18 -10.11
CA LEU A 137 23.88 -19.42 -11.19
C LEU A 137 24.79 -18.21 -11.42
N GLU A 138 24.24 -17.00 -11.49
CA GLU A 138 25.04 -15.77 -11.64
C GLU A 138 25.98 -15.54 -10.45
N ILE A 139 25.58 -15.89 -9.23
CA ILE A 139 26.48 -15.78 -8.07
C ILE A 139 27.59 -16.84 -8.11
N SER A 140 27.32 -18.02 -8.68
CA SER A 140 28.28 -19.14 -8.69
C SER A 140 29.55 -18.88 -9.50
N VAL A 141 29.52 -17.90 -10.43
CA VAL A 141 30.68 -17.55 -11.24
C VAL A 141 31.69 -16.66 -10.49
N PHE A 142 31.28 -16.04 -9.37
CA PHE A 142 32.15 -15.18 -8.60
C PHE A 142 33.07 -16.01 -7.70
N PRO A 143 34.37 -15.62 -7.59
CA PRO A 143 35.28 -16.29 -6.68
C PRO A 143 34.82 -16.11 -5.22
N PRO A 144 35.20 -17.00 -4.29
CA PRO A 144 34.70 -16.97 -2.91
C PRO A 144 34.88 -15.65 -2.16
N ASN A 145 35.93 -14.88 -2.48
CA ASN A 145 36.22 -13.57 -1.89
C ASN A 145 35.36 -12.41 -2.46
N GLN A 146 34.63 -12.66 -3.55
CA GLN A 146 33.70 -11.71 -4.19
C GLN A 146 32.26 -12.24 -4.15
N ASN A 147 32.01 -13.36 -3.47
CA ASN A 147 30.67 -13.92 -3.38
C ASN A 147 29.83 -13.11 -2.37
N PRO A 148 28.69 -12.52 -2.78
CA PRO A 148 27.83 -11.72 -1.90
C PRO A 148 27.16 -12.55 -0.79
N LEU A 149 27.22 -13.87 -0.86
CA LEU A 149 26.68 -14.82 0.12
C LEU A 149 27.75 -15.37 1.07
N ALA A 150 29.01 -14.97 0.90
CA ALA A 150 30.08 -15.36 1.81
C ALA A 150 29.83 -14.78 3.22
N GLY A 151 30.16 -15.57 4.24
CA GLY A 151 30.07 -15.11 5.62
C GLY A 151 30.98 -13.90 5.84
N GLN A 152 30.45 -12.85 6.47
CA GLN A 152 31.15 -11.58 6.62
C GLN A 152 31.04 -11.04 8.04
N VAL A 153 32.11 -10.36 8.47
CA VAL A 153 32.11 -9.63 9.74
C VAL A 153 31.51 -8.26 9.51
N VAL A 154 30.48 -7.91 10.27
CA VAL A 154 29.80 -6.63 10.19
C VAL A 154 30.16 -5.75 11.37
N ASP A 155 30.52 -4.51 11.09
CA ASP A 155 30.73 -3.49 12.13
C ASP A 155 29.38 -2.99 12.64
N LEU A 156 29.17 -3.12 13.96
CA LEU A 156 27.97 -2.66 14.65
C LEU A 156 28.24 -1.42 15.52
N ALA A 157 29.42 -0.80 15.45
CA ALA A 157 29.68 0.48 16.10
C ALA A 157 28.67 1.60 15.74
N PRO A 158 28.07 1.64 14.52
CA PRO A 158 27.07 2.66 14.17
C PRO A 158 25.67 2.46 14.80
N VAL A 159 25.42 1.34 15.50
CA VAL A 159 24.11 1.04 16.12
C VAL A 159 24.26 0.93 17.63
N ASP A 160 23.24 1.35 18.37
CA ASP A 160 23.26 1.36 19.85
C ASP A 160 23.02 -0.04 20.45
N ILE A 161 23.84 -1.02 20.05
CA ILE A 161 23.79 -2.41 20.54
C ILE A 161 25.04 -2.71 21.38
N HIS A 162 24.85 -3.43 22.49
CA HIS A 162 25.97 -3.89 23.29
C HIS A 162 26.80 -4.91 22.51
N VAL A 163 28.03 -4.51 22.16
CA VAL A 163 29.02 -5.42 21.58
C VAL A 163 29.85 -6.02 22.72
N PRO A 164 29.82 -7.35 22.94
CA PRO A 164 30.62 -7.96 24.00
C PRO A 164 32.12 -7.70 23.78
N PRO A 165 32.92 -7.44 24.84
CA PRO A 165 34.34 -7.13 24.70
C PRO A 165 35.11 -8.22 23.94
N GLY A 166 35.87 -7.78 22.92
CA GLY A 166 36.67 -8.68 22.08
C GLY A 166 35.87 -9.60 21.16
N GLN A 167 34.58 -9.35 20.96
CA GLN A 167 33.74 -10.07 20.01
C GLN A 167 33.42 -9.23 18.77
N GLN A 168 33.21 -9.92 17.66
CA GLN A 168 32.76 -9.38 16.38
C GLN A 168 31.42 -10.01 15.99
N CYS A 169 30.64 -9.29 15.19
CA CYS A 169 29.40 -9.82 14.62
C CYS A 169 29.73 -10.55 13.31
N LEU A 170 29.65 -11.88 13.32
CA LEU A 170 29.75 -12.69 12.11
C LEU A 170 28.33 -12.96 11.59
N VAL A 171 28.13 -12.64 10.31
CA VAL A 171 26.85 -12.84 9.62
C VAL A 171 27.02 -13.94 8.58
N THR A 172 26.13 -14.93 8.61
CA THR A 172 26.16 -16.10 7.73
C THR A 172 24.82 -16.33 7.06
N CYS A 173 24.86 -16.68 5.77
CA CYS A 173 23.67 -16.96 4.97
C CYS A 173 23.11 -18.36 5.30
N ASP A 174 21.80 -18.48 5.44
CA ASP A 174 21.16 -19.77 5.72
C ASP A 174 21.38 -20.75 4.55
N THR A 175 21.60 -22.02 4.87
CA THR A 175 21.64 -23.10 3.88
C THR A 175 20.91 -24.31 4.48
N PRO A 176 19.74 -24.73 3.94
CA PRO A 176 19.08 -24.22 2.73
C PRO A 176 18.30 -22.90 2.96
N GLN A 177 18.06 -22.17 1.87
CA GLN A 177 17.03 -21.13 1.82
C GLN A 177 15.65 -21.79 1.61
N THR A 178 14.59 -21.14 2.09
CA THR A 178 13.25 -21.77 2.19
C THR A 178 12.14 -20.83 1.78
N PHE A 179 11.02 -21.38 1.30
CA PHE A 179 9.74 -20.67 1.24
C PHE A 179 9.14 -20.50 2.65
N ARG A 180 8.62 -19.31 2.98
CA ARG A 180 8.05 -19.00 4.31
C ARG A 180 6.74 -18.20 4.19
N LYS A 181 5.69 -18.60 4.91
CA LYS A 181 4.44 -17.81 5.05
C LYS A 181 4.36 -17.15 6.44
N VAL A 182 4.04 -15.86 6.50
CA VAL A 182 3.90 -15.07 7.73
C VAL A 182 2.48 -14.55 7.83
N TYR A 183 1.71 -15.07 8.78
CA TYR A 183 0.29 -14.70 8.98
C TYR A 183 0.08 -13.61 10.03
N GLN A 184 1.07 -13.34 10.90
CA GLN A 184 0.97 -12.34 11.96
C GLN A 184 2.29 -11.56 12.11
N ARG A 185 2.20 -10.22 12.13
CA ARG A 185 3.34 -9.30 12.23
C ARG A 185 4.09 -9.39 13.57
N ASP A 186 3.35 -9.63 14.66
CA ASP A 186 3.87 -9.54 16.04
C ASP A 186 4.14 -10.89 16.71
N ARG A 187 3.70 -12.01 16.12
CA ARG A 187 4.12 -13.34 16.61
C ARG A 187 5.59 -13.57 16.27
N ALA A 188 6.38 -13.91 17.28
CA ALA A 188 7.70 -14.48 17.06
C ALA A 188 7.53 -15.84 16.39
N GLY A 189 8.07 -15.98 15.18
CA GLY A 189 7.96 -17.18 14.38
C GLY A 189 7.40 -16.85 13.00
N LEU A 190 8.29 -16.84 12.00
CA LEU A 190 7.91 -17.34 10.70
C LEU A 190 7.36 -18.74 10.96
N HIS A 191 6.04 -18.93 10.86
CA HIS A 191 5.51 -20.28 10.90
C HIS A 191 6.05 -20.97 9.64
N LEU A 192 7.03 -21.86 9.85
CA LEU A 192 7.47 -22.83 8.86
C LEU A 192 6.26 -23.72 8.54
N PHE A 193 5.43 -23.30 7.60
CA PHE A 193 4.87 -24.27 6.66
C PHE A 193 5.99 -24.57 5.67
N THR A 194 6.96 -25.40 6.12
CA THR A 194 7.87 -26.09 5.21
C THR A 194 7.04 -27.10 4.46
N SER A 195 6.42 -26.71 3.36
CA SER A 195 5.99 -27.72 2.41
C SER A 195 7.19 -28.21 1.61
N GLU A 196 8.09 -27.36 1.10
CA GLU A 196 9.23 -27.86 0.32
C GLU A 196 10.48 -26.94 0.37
N PRO A 197 11.70 -27.49 0.54
CA PRO A 197 12.91 -26.77 0.15
C PRO A 197 12.80 -26.45 -1.35
N LEU A 198 13.25 -25.26 -1.75
CA LEU A 198 13.33 -24.91 -3.18
C LEU A 198 14.35 -25.88 -3.80
N LYS A 199 13.85 -26.93 -4.46
CA LYS A 199 14.70 -27.96 -5.07
C LYS A 199 15.51 -27.31 -6.19
N GLY A 200 16.76 -26.99 -5.90
CA GLY A 200 17.78 -26.65 -6.87
C GLY A 200 18.48 -27.90 -7.38
N ILE A 201 18.81 -27.91 -8.66
CA ILE A 201 19.63 -28.93 -9.33
C ILE A 201 20.94 -29.10 -8.54
N GLY A 202 21.22 -30.33 -8.11
CA GLY A 202 22.40 -30.66 -7.31
C GLY A 202 22.25 -31.92 -6.43
N ALA A 203 21.02 -32.40 -6.21
CA ALA A 203 20.82 -33.75 -5.68
C ALA A 203 20.97 -34.75 -6.83
N PRO A 204 22.01 -35.61 -6.86
CA PRO A 204 22.03 -36.71 -7.80
C PRO A 204 20.79 -37.58 -7.52
N ALA A 205 19.94 -37.76 -8.53
CA ALA A 205 18.88 -38.75 -8.47
C ALA A 205 19.52 -40.11 -8.09
N PRO A 206 18.91 -40.91 -7.19
CA PRO A 206 19.43 -42.24 -6.91
C PRO A 206 19.18 -43.09 -8.15
N VAL A 207 20.18 -43.17 -9.02
CA VAL A 207 20.20 -44.08 -10.16
C VAL A 207 20.25 -45.49 -9.59
N THR A 208 19.10 -46.14 -9.57
CA THR A 208 18.98 -47.57 -9.33
C THR A 208 19.07 -48.28 -10.66
N SER A 209 20.20 -48.94 -10.95
CA SER A 209 20.27 -50.17 -11.76
C SER A 209 21.69 -50.74 -11.86
N PRO A 210 21.84 -52.05 -12.14
CA PRO A 210 22.93 -52.86 -11.60
C PRO A 210 24.06 -53.22 -12.59
N SER A 211 25.20 -53.57 -11.99
CA SER A 211 26.20 -54.57 -12.40
C SER A 211 27.24 -54.28 -13.51
N VAL A 212 28.49 -54.39 -13.03
CA VAL A 212 29.68 -55.10 -13.57
C VAL A 212 30.41 -54.49 -14.77
N LEU A 213 31.57 -53.88 -14.49
CA LEU A 213 32.85 -53.99 -15.22
C LEU A 213 34.00 -53.44 -14.32
N PRO A 214 35.26 -53.89 -14.46
CA PRO A 214 36.36 -53.58 -13.54
C PRO A 214 36.85 -52.12 -13.68
N PRO A 215 37.50 -51.56 -12.64
CA PRO A 215 37.73 -50.12 -12.54
C PRO A 215 38.83 -49.62 -13.49
N PRO A 216 38.62 -48.53 -14.25
CA PRO A 216 39.72 -47.76 -14.84
C PRO A 216 40.44 -46.95 -13.75
N GLN A 217 41.72 -46.66 -13.98
CA GLN A 217 42.62 -45.90 -13.11
C GLN A 217 42.01 -44.59 -12.59
N PRO A 218 42.37 -44.13 -11.38
CA PRO A 218 41.82 -42.90 -10.81
C PRO A 218 42.20 -41.71 -11.71
N PRO A 219 41.23 -40.94 -12.24
CA PRO A 219 41.54 -39.63 -12.77
C PRO A 219 42.03 -38.75 -11.62
N LEU A 220 42.98 -37.86 -11.93
CA LEU A 220 43.41 -36.77 -11.06
C LEU A 220 42.17 -36.09 -10.44
N PRO A 221 42.24 -35.58 -9.19
CA PRO A 221 41.10 -34.93 -8.56
C PRO A 221 40.77 -33.66 -9.34
N VAL A 222 39.86 -33.77 -10.31
CA VAL A 222 39.11 -32.65 -10.84
C VAL A 222 38.26 -32.22 -9.65
N GLN A 223 38.59 -31.08 -9.05
CA GLN A 223 37.70 -30.45 -8.08
C GLN A 223 36.29 -30.46 -8.69
N PRO A 224 35.28 -31.00 -7.99
CA PRO A 224 33.92 -30.88 -8.47
C PRO A 224 33.66 -29.38 -8.72
N PRO A 225 32.97 -29.01 -9.80
CA PRO A 225 32.60 -27.62 -10.01
C PRO A 225 31.95 -27.11 -8.73
N PRO A 226 32.27 -25.88 -8.30
CA PRO A 226 31.72 -25.33 -7.06
C PRO A 226 30.21 -25.50 -7.09
N THR A 227 29.66 -26.19 -6.09
CA THR A 227 28.21 -26.37 -5.99
C THR A 227 27.60 -24.98 -5.99
N PRO A 228 26.66 -24.66 -6.92
CA PRO A 228 26.04 -23.35 -6.95
C PRO A 228 25.42 -23.06 -5.57
N PRO A 229 25.49 -21.79 -5.10
CA PRO A 229 24.89 -21.43 -3.82
C PRO A 229 23.38 -21.75 -3.83
N PRO A 230 22.75 -21.90 -2.65
CA PRO A 230 21.31 -22.10 -2.61
C PRO A 230 20.59 -20.92 -3.29
N PRO A 231 19.49 -21.15 -4.03
CA PRO A 231 18.67 -20.05 -4.55
C PRO A 231 18.09 -19.21 -3.40
N PRO A 232 17.77 -17.92 -3.61
CA PRO A 232 17.11 -17.09 -2.60
C PRO A 232 15.77 -17.72 -2.17
N GLY A 233 15.41 -17.50 -0.93
CA GLY A 233 14.10 -17.88 -0.41
C GLY A 233 13.00 -16.92 -0.85
N ILE A 234 11.76 -17.33 -0.62
CA ILE A 234 10.56 -16.51 -0.83
C ILE A 234 9.80 -16.39 0.49
N ILE A 235 9.40 -15.17 0.84
CA ILE A 235 8.61 -14.87 2.03
C ILE A 235 7.29 -14.26 1.57
N LEU A 236 6.18 -14.95 1.87
CA LEU A 236 4.84 -14.42 1.74
C LEU A 236 4.41 -13.87 3.09
N ASN A 237 4.24 -12.55 3.17
CA ASN A 237 3.85 -11.85 4.38
C ASN A 237 2.41 -11.34 4.27
N ASP A 238 1.52 -12.13 4.83
CA ASP A 238 0.09 -11.85 5.02
C ASP A 238 -0.18 -11.08 6.34
N GLY A 239 0.85 -10.82 7.15
CA GLY A 239 0.74 -10.05 8.39
C GLY A 239 0.78 -8.53 8.22
N ILE A 240 1.20 -8.01 7.05
CA ILE A 240 1.33 -6.57 6.79
C ILE A 240 0.00 -6.02 6.26
N LYS A 241 -1.00 -5.87 7.13
CA LYS A 241 -2.22 -5.16 6.76
C LYS A 241 -1.89 -3.69 6.43
N PRO A 242 -2.51 -3.10 5.40
CA PRO A 242 -3.64 -3.60 4.59
C PRO A 242 -3.26 -4.42 3.33
N PHE A 243 -2.00 -4.81 3.18
CA PHE A 243 -1.46 -5.47 1.98
C PHE A 243 -1.21 -6.98 2.20
N VAL A 244 -0.87 -7.65 1.10
CA VAL A 244 -0.08 -8.89 1.07
C VAL A 244 1.26 -8.53 0.42
N LEU A 245 2.36 -9.06 0.97
CA LEU A 245 3.71 -8.83 0.45
C LEU A 245 4.36 -10.17 0.07
N TYR A 246 4.77 -10.30 -1.19
CA TYR A 246 5.62 -11.39 -1.67
C TYR A 246 7.03 -10.86 -1.80
N ARG A 247 7.99 -11.56 -1.22
CA ARG A 247 9.36 -11.09 -1.14
C ARG A 247 10.34 -12.18 -1.52
N MET A 248 11.27 -11.88 -2.41
CA MET A 248 12.40 -12.73 -2.74
C MET A 248 13.67 -12.18 -2.09
N GLY A 249 14.43 -13.04 -1.42
CA GLY A 249 15.66 -12.63 -0.76
C GLY A 249 16.37 -13.76 -0.03
N TYR A 250 17.55 -13.48 0.46
CA TYR A 250 18.33 -14.43 1.26
C TYR A 250 18.11 -14.17 2.74
N THR A 251 17.89 -15.23 3.50
CA THR A 251 17.85 -15.19 4.96
C THR A 251 19.23 -15.39 5.53
N TRP A 252 19.58 -14.56 6.52
CA TRP A 252 20.87 -14.53 7.20
C TRP A 252 20.68 -14.53 8.72
N HIS A 253 21.70 -14.99 9.44
CA HIS A 253 21.76 -14.95 10.89
C HIS A 253 23.08 -14.29 11.32
N ALA A 254 23.01 -13.52 12.41
CA ALA A 254 24.16 -12.83 12.99
C ALA A 254 24.46 -13.40 14.38
N ARG A 255 25.73 -13.66 14.66
CA ARG A 255 26.22 -14.24 15.92
C ARG A 255 27.47 -13.53 16.41
N TRP A 256 27.67 -13.53 17.73
CA TRP A 256 28.89 -13.00 18.32
C TRP A 256 30.02 -14.04 18.28
N VAL A 257 31.22 -13.62 17.85
CA VAL A 257 32.40 -14.50 17.76
C VAL A 257 33.67 -13.81 18.29
N LYS A 258 34.52 -14.55 19.02
CA LYS A 258 35.85 -14.10 19.45
C LYS A 258 36.91 -14.20 18.35
N ASP A 259 36.86 -15.29 17.57
CA ASP A 259 37.67 -15.50 16.37
C ASP A 259 36.72 -15.86 15.22
N PRO A 260 36.64 -15.05 14.14
CA PRO A 260 35.84 -15.36 12.97
C PRO A 260 36.18 -16.68 12.28
N LYS A 261 37.39 -17.22 12.53
CA LYS A 261 37.87 -18.50 11.98
C LYS A 261 37.59 -19.71 12.88
N ALA A 262 37.12 -19.51 14.11
CA ALA A 262 36.86 -20.60 15.06
C ALA A 262 35.44 -21.20 14.92
N PRO A 263 35.25 -22.49 15.25
CA PRO A 263 33.92 -23.10 15.32
C PRO A 263 33.04 -22.39 16.37
N ALA A 264 31.74 -22.35 16.09
CA ALA A 264 30.80 -21.37 16.60
C ALA A 264 30.56 -21.37 18.13
N GLY A 265 30.49 -20.17 18.72
CA GLY A 265 29.70 -19.92 19.94
C GLY A 265 28.25 -19.56 19.58
N ASP A 266 27.34 -19.76 20.53
CA ASP A 266 25.89 -19.92 20.31
C ASP A 266 25.03 -18.66 20.50
N ASP A 267 25.60 -17.49 20.82
CA ASP A 267 24.78 -16.31 21.14
C ASP A 267 24.38 -15.50 19.88
N PRO A 268 23.09 -15.43 19.53
CA PRO A 268 22.63 -14.63 18.40
C PRO A 268 22.71 -13.13 18.72
N VAL A 269 23.11 -12.33 17.73
CA VAL A 269 23.08 -10.85 17.80
C VAL A 269 21.64 -10.35 17.81
N THR A 270 20.76 -11.03 17.06
CA THR A 270 19.34 -10.67 16.93
C THR A 270 18.47 -11.92 17.01
N PRO A 271 17.34 -11.91 17.72
CA PRO A 271 16.48 -13.09 17.87
C PRO A 271 15.62 -13.39 16.64
N ARG A 272 15.60 -12.50 15.62
CA ARG A 272 14.92 -12.72 14.35
C ARG A 272 15.94 -12.86 13.20
N PRO A 273 15.60 -13.62 12.15
CA PRO A 273 16.41 -13.67 10.95
C PRO A 273 16.55 -12.30 10.28
N ILE A 274 17.71 -12.08 9.68
CA ILE A 274 18.05 -10.91 8.87
C ILE A 274 17.71 -11.23 7.41
N LEU A 275 17.17 -10.26 6.69
CA LEU A 275 16.78 -10.44 5.30
C LEU A 275 17.61 -9.56 4.38
N MET A 276 18.18 -10.17 3.35
CA MET A 276 18.80 -9.52 2.22
C MET A 276 17.82 -9.54 1.05
N GLU A 277 17.26 -8.39 0.72
CA GLU A 277 16.06 -8.24 -0.12
C GLU A 277 16.43 -8.03 -1.59
N LEU A 278 15.66 -8.62 -2.51
CA LEU A 278 15.86 -8.49 -3.96
C LEU A 278 14.62 -7.92 -4.66
N ILE A 279 13.47 -8.56 -4.45
CA ILE A 279 12.20 -8.17 -5.06
C ILE A 279 11.11 -8.17 -3.99
N ASP A 280 10.34 -7.09 -3.94
CA ASP A 280 9.13 -6.95 -3.15
C ASP A 280 7.95 -6.72 -4.10
N VAL A 281 6.94 -7.59 -4.06
CA VAL A 281 5.66 -7.41 -4.76
C VAL A 281 4.56 -7.24 -3.73
N THR A 282 3.92 -6.08 -3.72
CA THR A 282 2.80 -5.79 -2.82
C THR A 282 1.46 -5.82 -3.53
N THR A 283 0.44 -6.35 -2.88
CA THR A 283 -0.94 -6.34 -3.40
C THR A 283 -1.90 -5.83 -2.32
N PRO A 284 -2.65 -4.73 -2.55
CA PRO A 284 -3.71 -4.32 -1.63
C PRO A 284 -4.76 -5.42 -1.49
N ARG A 285 -5.35 -5.58 -0.31
CA ARG A 285 -6.47 -6.51 -0.13
C ARG A 285 -7.75 -5.92 -0.70
N ARG A 286 -8.60 -6.77 -1.29
CA ARG A 286 -9.87 -6.39 -1.94
C ARG A 286 -10.73 -5.38 -1.17
N ASP A 287 -10.85 -5.54 0.16
CA ASP A 287 -11.78 -4.79 1.00
C ASP A 287 -11.10 -3.66 1.82
N THR A 288 -10.05 -3.06 1.28
CA THR A 288 -9.34 -1.96 1.96
C THR A 288 -9.45 -0.65 1.20
N VAL A 289 -9.31 0.46 1.92
CA VAL A 289 -9.32 1.80 1.34
C VAL A 289 -8.16 1.95 0.36
N GLU A 290 -7.01 1.35 0.62
CA GLU A 290 -5.81 1.42 -0.22
C GLU A 290 -6.05 0.80 -1.60
N ALA A 291 -6.79 -0.32 -1.69
CA ALA A 291 -7.14 -0.91 -2.99
C ALA A 291 -7.94 0.08 -3.85
N VAL A 292 -8.90 0.76 -3.23
CA VAL A 292 -9.76 1.73 -3.92
C VAL A 292 -9.05 3.03 -4.23
N THR A 293 -8.26 3.57 -3.30
CA THR A 293 -7.51 4.81 -3.46
C THR A 293 -6.50 4.68 -4.59
N VAL A 294 -5.65 3.66 -4.55
CA VAL A 294 -4.61 3.47 -5.57
C VAL A 294 -5.24 3.22 -6.95
N TRP A 295 -6.32 2.43 -7.02
CA TRP A 295 -7.06 2.24 -8.26
C TRP A 295 -7.61 3.57 -8.81
N SER A 296 -8.24 4.37 -7.94
CA SER A 296 -8.84 5.66 -8.33
C SER A 296 -7.79 6.66 -8.77
N ASP A 297 -6.64 6.71 -8.10
CA ASP A 297 -5.51 7.58 -8.47
C ASP A 297 -4.92 7.20 -9.83
N ILE A 298 -4.86 5.91 -10.17
CA ILE A 298 -4.45 5.46 -11.51
C ILE A 298 -5.46 5.92 -12.56
N ILE A 299 -6.74 5.62 -12.37
CA ILE A 299 -7.79 5.91 -13.37
C ILE A 299 -7.97 7.42 -13.60
N ARG A 300 -7.74 8.24 -12.57
CA ARG A 300 -7.80 9.71 -12.65
C ARG A 300 -6.50 10.34 -13.14
N ASN A 301 -5.50 9.54 -13.54
CA ASN A 301 -4.16 9.96 -13.96
C ASN A 301 -3.39 10.76 -12.89
N HIS A 302 -3.73 10.61 -11.60
CA HIS A 302 -2.89 11.11 -10.51
C HIS A 302 -1.62 10.25 -10.37
N LEU A 303 -1.73 8.95 -10.68
CA LEU A 303 -0.61 8.05 -10.91
C LEU A 303 -0.49 7.77 -12.40
N VAL A 304 0.46 8.44 -13.06
CA VAL A 304 0.80 8.12 -14.44
C VAL A 304 1.77 6.94 -14.45
N ILE A 305 1.32 5.82 -14.98
CA ILE A 305 2.16 4.68 -15.35
C ILE A 305 2.62 4.91 -16.79
N ALA A 306 3.81 5.47 -16.97
CA ALA A 306 4.40 5.59 -18.29
C ALA A 306 5.19 4.31 -18.62
N GLU A 307 4.92 3.70 -19.77
CA GLU A 307 5.85 2.75 -20.43
C GLU A 307 6.92 3.50 -21.23
N ASP A 308 7.38 4.66 -20.75
CA ASP A 308 8.50 5.38 -21.35
C ASP A 308 9.74 5.22 -20.48
N ALA A 309 10.45 4.15 -20.79
CA ALA A 309 11.89 4.26 -20.88
C ALA A 309 12.25 4.56 -22.34
N GLY A 310 13.35 5.25 -22.57
CA GLY A 310 13.84 5.54 -23.93
C GLY A 310 13.82 4.29 -24.81
N ALA A 311 13.70 4.49 -26.12
CA ALA A 311 13.51 3.41 -27.10
C ALA A 311 14.55 2.25 -27.02
N GLU A 312 15.65 2.44 -26.29
CA GLU A 312 16.78 1.53 -26.12
C GLU A 312 16.72 0.63 -24.86
N GLU A 313 15.81 0.82 -23.90
CA GLU A 313 15.70 -0.09 -22.75
C GLU A 313 15.15 -1.47 -23.16
N ARG A 314 15.90 -2.53 -22.81
CA ARG A 314 15.54 -3.93 -23.10
C ARG A 314 14.22 -4.35 -22.43
N TRP A 315 13.95 -3.85 -21.22
CA TRP A 315 12.76 -4.19 -20.43
C TRP A 315 12.09 -2.93 -19.91
N ARG A 316 10.82 -2.73 -20.25
CA ARG A 316 10.06 -1.53 -19.86
C ARG A 316 9.18 -1.83 -18.65
N LEU A 317 9.49 -1.20 -17.51
CA LEU A 317 8.66 -1.28 -16.33
C LEU A 317 7.92 0.05 -16.08
N PRO A 318 6.60 0.00 -15.85
CA PRO A 318 5.83 1.12 -15.34
C PRO A 318 6.44 1.84 -14.14
N LEU A 319 6.62 3.14 -14.26
CA LEU A 319 7.03 4.03 -13.16
C LEU A 319 5.91 5.04 -12.85
N PRO A 320 5.64 5.34 -11.58
CA PRO A 320 4.68 6.34 -11.16
C PRO A 320 5.20 7.76 -11.42
N SER A 321 4.32 8.76 -11.33
CA SER A 321 4.68 10.17 -11.51
C SER A 321 5.50 10.72 -10.32
N MET A 322 6.16 11.87 -10.52
CA MET A 322 6.78 12.61 -9.42
C MET A 322 5.75 13.04 -8.36
N GLU A 323 4.53 13.38 -8.81
CA GLU A 323 3.43 13.78 -7.93
C GLU A 323 3.02 12.63 -6.99
N TYR A 324 2.99 11.39 -7.47
CA TYR A 324 2.75 10.22 -6.63
C TYR A 324 3.75 10.10 -5.48
N HIS A 325 5.05 10.23 -5.79
CA HIS A 325 6.09 10.15 -4.75
C HIS A 325 5.99 11.29 -3.73
N LEU A 326 5.50 12.46 -4.16
CA LEU A 326 5.22 13.57 -3.25
C LEU A 326 4.04 13.24 -2.32
N TRP A 327 2.92 12.75 -2.87
CA TRP A 327 1.77 12.29 -2.09
C TRP A 327 2.15 11.18 -1.09
N GLU A 328 2.89 10.17 -1.54
CA GLU A 328 3.37 9.08 -0.70
C GLU A 328 4.27 9.60 0.43
N GLY A 329 5.26 10.41 0.09
CA GLY A 329 6.20 11.01 1.04
C GLY A 329 5.51 11.87 2.10
N LEU A 330 4.57 12.72 1.69
CA LEU A 330 3.82 13.58 2.59
C LEU A 330 2.81 12.79 3.43
N THR A 331 2.13 11.78 2.87
CA THR A 331 1.23 10.90 3.63
C THR A 331 1.98 10.24 4.76
N MET A 332 3.14 9.68 4.45
CA MET A 332 4.05 9.08 5.41
C MET A 332 4.54 10.05 6.50
N LEU A 333 4.76 11.33 6.17
CA LEU A 333 5.12 12.35 7.16
C LEU A 333 3.92 12.75 8.03
N CYS A 334 2.74 12.87 7.43
CA CYS A 334 1.48 13.15 8.13
C CYS A 334 1.11 12.01 9.10
N GLU A 335 1.34 10.74 8.73
CA GLU A 335 1.20 9.59 9.64
C GLU A 335 2.08 9.73 10.87
N ILE A 336 3.35 10.13 10.71
CA ILE A 336 4.26 10.34 11.84
C ILE A 336 3.76 11.50 12.72
N ALA A 337 3.22 12.55 12.11
CA ALA A 337 2.68 13.70 12.83
C ALA A 337 1.43 13.35 13.65
N ALA A 338 0.52 12.56 13.06
CA ALA A 338 -0.71 12.09 13.69
C ALA A 338 -0.43 11.02 14.76
N TYR A 339 0.55 10.14 14.51
CA TYR A 339 0.87 8.99 15.36
C TYR A 339 2.38 8.94 15.67
N PRO A 340 2.87 9.73 16.65
CA PRO A 340 4.31 9.82 16.96
C PRO A 340 4.96 8.49 17.36
N GLY A 341 4.17 7.52 17.85
CA GLY A 341 4.62 6.16 18.20
C GLY A 341 4.64 5.18 17.02
N TRP A 342 4.29 5.61 15.81
CA TRP A 342 4.17 4.73 14.65
C TRP A 342 5.52 4.13 14.25
N PRO A 343 5.61 2.85 13.84
CA PRO A 343 6.86 2.20 13.45
C PRO A 343 7.61 2.85 12.29
N GLY A 344 7.01 3.82 11.57
CA GLY A 344 7.65 4.59 10.51
C GLY A 344 8.39 5.85 10.98
N ALA A 345 8.29 6.22 12.26
CA ALA A 345 8.92 7.44 12.81
C ALA A 345 10.45 7.45 12.65
N ASP A 346 11.11 6.28 12.67
CA ASP A 346 12.56 6.17 12.45
C ASP A 346 13.00 6.57 11.04
N LYS A 347 12.05 6.65 10.09
CA LYS A 347 12.31 7.05 8.70
C LYS A 347 12.02 8.54 8.45
N LEU A 348 11.75 9.34 9.48
CA LEU A 348 11.41 10.77 9.36
C LEU A 348 12.41 11.53 8.48
N GLU A 349 13.70 11.45 8.81
CA GLU A 349 14.76 12.15 8.07
C GLU A 349 14.89 11.68 6.63
N LYS A 350 14.76 10.37 6.38
CA LYS A 350 14.76 9.84 5.01
C LYS A 350 13.58 10.39 4.20
N ARG A 351 12.39 10.44 4.79
CA ARG A 351 11.16 10.94 4.15
C ARG A 351 11.27 12.44 3.85
N ARG A 352 11.78 13.24 4.79
CA ARG A 352 12.07 14.68 4.59
C ARG A 352 13.05 14.92 3.43
N ARG A 353 14.17 14.19 3.41
CA ARG A 353 15.14 14.30 2.31
C ARG A 353 14.54 13.97 0.95
N ASN A 354 13.70 12.94 0.86
CA ASN A 354 13.04 12.60 -0.40
C ASN A 354 12.08 13.71 -0.85
N VAL A 355 11.27 14.27 0.06
CA VAL A 355 10.39 15.42 -0.27
C VAL A 355 11.19 16.65 -0.70
N GLN A 356 12.34 16.93 -0.05
CA GLN A 356 13.26 17.99 -0.48
C GLN A 356 13.77 17.77 -1.91
N ARG A 357 14.21 16.55 -2.25
CA ARG A 357 14.66 16.22 -3.62
C ARG A 357 13.55 16.42 -4.65
N ILE A 358 12.31 16.06 -4.32
CA ILE A 358 11.15 16.26 -5.18
C ILE A 358 10.84 17.76 -5.36
N HIS A 359 10.89 18.54 -4.27
CA HIS A 359 10.74 19.99 -4.32
C HIS A 359 11.79 20.63 -5.24
N ASP A 360 13.06 20.27 -5.07
CA ASP A 360 14.16 20.79 -5.88
C ASP A 360 13.99 20.40 -7.36
N TRP A 361 13.46 19.20 -7.64
CA TRP A 361 13.10 18.79 -9.00
C TRP A 361 12.00 19.67 -9.62
N TYR A 362 10.91 19.93 -8.89
CA TYR A 362 9.85 20.82 -9.37
C TYR A 362 10.34 22.26 -9.57
N ARG A 363 11.20 22.76 -8.67
CA ARG A 363 11.79 24.10 -8.76
C ARG A 363 12.76 24.22 -9.94
N ASP A 364 13.73 23.31 -10.02
CA ASP A 364 14.92 23.49 -10.84
C ASP A 364 14.79 22.83 -12.22
N GLN A 365 14.06 21.70 -12.33
CA GLN A 365 13.95 20.96 -13.59
C GLN A 365 12.64 21.24 -14.35
N GLN A 366 11.52 21.46 -13.64
CA GLN A 366 10.23 21.74 -14.28
C GLN A 366 9.84 23.22 -14.27
N GLY A 367 10.34 24.00 -13.32
CA GLY A 367 9.86 25.37 -13.10
C GLY A 367 8.39 25.44 -12.66
N ASP A 368 7.89 24.40 -11.98
CA ASP A 368 6.48 24.25 -11.58
C ASP A 368 6.35 23.93 -10.08
N LEU A 369 6.71 24.90 -9.24
CA LEU A 369 6.45 24.82 -7.79
C LEU A 369 4.96 24.86 -7.46
N ALA A 370 4.10 25.31 -8.38
CA ALA A 370 2.66 25.31 -8.15
C ALA A 370 2.13 23.89 -7.94
N THR A 371 2.63 22.89 -8.68
CA THR A 371 2.26 21.49 -8.43
C THR A 371 2.65 21.01 -7.04
N PHE A 372 3.86 21.35 -6.58
CA PHE A 372 4.28 21.05 -5.20
C PHE A 372 3.34 21.67 -4.17
N GLY A 373 3.02 22.97 -4.34
CA GLY A 373 2.10 23.68 -3.46
C GLY A 373 0.70 23.10 -3.44
N ARG A 374 0.16 22.70 -4.59
CA ARG A 374 -1.16 22.03 -4.67
C ARG A 374 -1.20 20.75 -3.86
N VAL A 375 -0.15 19.93 -3.89
CA VAL A 375 -0.10 18.67 -3.12
C VAL A 375 0.01 18.93 -1.62
N ILE A 376 0.85 19.89 -1.19
CA ILE A 376 0.98 20.29 0.23
C ILE A 376 -0.36 20.79 0.78
N ASP A 377 -1.03 21.68 0.05
CA ASP A 377 -2.34 22.20 0.45
C ASP A 377 -3.41 21.11 0.43
N GLY A 378 -3.36 20.22 -0.57
CA GLY A 378 -4.28 19.11 -0.71
C GLY A 378 -4.20 18.12 0.44
N ILE A 379 -3.00 17.71 0.82
CA ILE A 379 -2.84 16.71 1.89
C ILE A 379 -3.16 17.26 3.28
N SER A 380 -2.83 18.53 3.52
CA SER A 380 -3.18 19.20 4.78
C SER A 380 -4.65 19.64 4.83
N ALA A 381 -5.32 19.69 3.67
CA ALA A 381 -6.63 20.31 3.48
C ALA A 381 -6.69 21.74 4.07
N ALA A 382 -5.58 22.48 3.95
CA ALA A 382 -5.45 23.86 4.39
C ALA A 382 -4.44 24.60 3.49
N PRO A 383 -4.54 25.93 3.33
CA PRO A 383 -3.54 26.71 2.60
C PRO A 383 -2.28 26.86 3.46
N VAL A 384 -1.40 25.87 3.40
CA VAL A 384 -0.17 25.80 4.21
C VAL A 384 1.04 26.21 3.40
N PHE A 385 1.01 25.96 2.09
CA PHE A 385 2.07 26.33 1.17
C PHE A 385 2.21 27.86 1.08
N ALA A 386 3.47 28.32 1.01
CA ALA A 386 3.82 29.73 0.84
C ALA A 386 5.15 29.82 0.10
N ASP A 387 5.18 30.57 -1.02
CA ASP A 387 6.34 30.68 -1.92
C ASP A 387 7.59 31.27 -1.24
N ASP A 388 7.42 32.04 -0.16
CA ASP A 388 8.50 32.65 0.60
C ASP A 388 9.17 31.71 1.62
N ARG A 389 8.61 30.51 1.82
CA ARG A 389 9.14 29.51 2.74
C ARG A 389 9.99 28.49 2.03
N ASP A 390 11.05 28.03 2.71
CA ASP A 390 11.77 26.85 2.26
C ASP A 390 10.90 25.58 2.38
N CYS A 391 11.28 24.53 1.65
CA CYS A 391 10.54 23.26 1.61
C CYS A 391 10.36 22.63 2.99
N MET A 392 11.35 22.67 3.87
CA MET A 392 11.24 22.06 5.20
C MET A 392 10.29 22.84 6.12
N GLN A 393 10.26 24.16 6.01
CA GLN A 393 9.27 25.00 6.70
C GLN A 393 7.84 24.70 6.21
N GLN A 394 7.66 24.46 4.91
CA GLN A 394 6.37 24.07 4.34
C GLN A 394 5.93 22.68 4.85
N VAL A 395 6.84 21.70 4.85
CA VAL A 395 6.60 20.36 5.42
C VAL A 395 6.25 20.42 6.90
N ASP A 396 6.97 21.22 7.68
CA ASP A 396 6.71 21.41 9.12
C ASP A 396 5.34 22.01 9.40
N ALA A 397 4.97 23.02 8.61
CA ALA A 397 3.66 23.63 8.71
C ALA A 397 2.55 22.63 8.36
N CYS A 398 2.77 21.78 7.34
CA CYS A 398 1.81 20.76 6.92
C CYS A 398 1.61 19.71 8.02
N MET A 399 2.70 19.15 8.56
CA MET A 399 2.66 18.20 9.66
C MET A 399 1.98 18.78 10.91
N ARG A 400 2.23 20.06 11.22
CA ARG A 400 1.64 20.75 12.37
C ARG A 400 0.13 20.92 12.21
N GLU A 401 -0.33 21.32 11.03
CA GLU A 401 -1.74 21.46 10.71
C GLU A 401 -2.48 20.12 10.85
N VAL A 402 -1.90 19.06 10.27
CA VAL A 402 -2.45 17.69 10.37
C VAL A 402 -2.53 17.24 11.82
N LYS A 403 -1.47 17.42 12.61
CA LYS A 403 -1.45 17.04 14.03
C LYS A 403 -2.54 17.77 14.82
N MET A 404 -2.69 19.07 14.62
CA MET A 404 -3.69 19.89 15.31
C MET A 404 -5.12 19.43 14.96
N ARG A 405 -5.41 19.20 13.68
CA ARG A 405 -6.73 18.72 13.24
C ARG A 405 -7.04 17.30 13.70
N MET A 406 -6.04 16.42 13.70
CA MET A 406 -6.20 15.06 14.23
C MET A 406 -6.55 15.09 15.72
N GLN A 407 -5.87 15.93 16.52
CA GLN A 407 -6.19 16.14 17.92
C GLN A 407 -7.61 16.68 18.12
N ALA A 408 -8.05 17.65 17.31
CA ALA A 408 -9.41 18.17 17.36
C ALA A 408 -10.44 17.06 17.10
N SER A 409 -10.23 16.24 16.06
CA SER A 409 -11.13 15.13 15.71
C SER A 409 -11.23 14.04 16.79
N SER A 410 -10.15 13.83 17.55
CA SER A 410 -10.13 12.87 18.68
C SER A 410 -10.84 13.39 19.94
N SER A 411 -11.15 14.68 20.02
CA SER A 411 -11.71 15.32 21.22
C SER A 411 -13.23 15.48 21.21
N GLY A 412 -13.94 14.84 20.26
CA GLY A 412 -15.35 15.09 20.03
C GLY A 412 -16.34 14.27 20.87
N PHE A 413 -15.91 13.69 22.00
CA PHE A 413 -16.77 12.95 22.92
C PHE A 413 -16.82 13.59 24.31
N ASP A 414 -18.02 13.73 24.86
CA ASP A 414 -18.29 14.11 26.25
C ASP A 414 -19.02 12.96 26.94
N HIS A 415 -18.47 12.45 28.05
CA HIS A 415 -19.11 11.40 28.88
C HIS A 415 -19.61 10.16 28.10
N GLY A 416 -18.87 9.73 27.07
CA GLY A 416 -19.21 8.54 26.27
C GLY A 416 -20.19 8.78 25.13
N ALA A 417 -20.59 10.03 24.86
CA ALA A 417 -21.43 10.43 23.74
C ALA A 417 -20.73 11.53 22.91
N LEU A 418 -21.20 11.75 21.68
CA LEU A 418 -20.74 12.89 20.89
C LEU A 418 -20.95 14.20 21.64
N SER A 419 -19.98 15.11 21.60
CA SER A 419 -20.09 16.41 22.26
C SER A 419 -21.25 17.22 21.69
N ALA A 420 -21.79 18.14 22.50
CA ALA A 420 -22.90 19.00 22.10
C ALA A 420 -22.56 19.81 20.84
N THR A 421 -21.31 20.29 20.74
CA THR A 421 -20.78 21.02 19.59
C THR A 421 -20.82 20.18 18.31
N HIS A 422 -20.33 18.93 18.36
CA HIS A 422 -20.36 18.02 17.21
C HIS A 422 -21.80 17.67 16.82
N THR A 423 -22.65 17.37 17.79
CA THR A 423 -24.06 17.06 17.55
C THR A 423 -24.79 18.23 16.87
N HIS A 424 -24.52 19.46 17.31
CA HIS A 424 -25.10 20.65 16.68
C HIS A 424 -24.61 20.84 15.25
N ARG A 425 -23.29 20.71 15.00
CA ARG A 425 -22.69 20.78 13.66
C ARG A 425 -23.34 19.77 12.70
N LEU A 426 -23.46 18.52 13.12
CA LEU A 426 -24.05 17.45 12.31
C LEU A 426 -25.54 17.72 12.01
N ARG A 427 -26.31 18.21 12.99
CA ARG A 427 -27.72 18.58 12.76
C ARG A 427 -27.88 19.72 11.76
N GLN A 428 -27.03 20.75 11.83
CA GLN A 428 -26.99 21.82 10.84
C GLN A 428 -26.59 21.29 9.45
N GLY A 429 -25.57 20.42 9.39
CA GLY A 429 -25.15 19.75 8.17
C GLY A 429 -26.27 18.94 7.52
N ARG A 430 -27.03 18.17 8.31
CA ARG A 430 -28.21 17.41 7.85
C ARG A 430 -29.27 18.33 7.24
N GLN A 431 -29.55 19.48 7.85
CA GLN A 431 -30.51 20.47 7.31
C GLN A 431 -30.00 21.07 5.98
N TRP A 432 -28.73 21.45 5.94
CA TRP A 432 -28.08 22.01 4.75
C TRP A 432 -28.08 21.03 3.57
N VAL A 433 -27.80 19.74 3.83
CA VAL A 433 -27.83 18.67 2.82
C VAL A 433 -29.24 18.33 2.39
N ALA A 434 -30.20 18.25 3.31
CA ALA A 434 -31.58 17.88 2.98
C ALA A 434 -32.21 18.80 1.94
N GLN A 435 -31.98 20.12 2.06
CA GLN A 435 -32.42 21.12 1.08
C GLN A 435 -31.80 20.88 -0.29
N ARG A 436 -30.47 20.68 -0.35
CA ARG A 436 -29.74 20.46 -1.61
C ARG A 436 -30.09 19.13 -2.26
N VAL A 437 -30.34 18.10 -1.47
CA VAL A 437 -30.75 16.80 -2.01
C VAL A 437 -32.13 16.89 -2.65
N ALA A 438 -33.06 17.66 -2.08
CA ALA A 438 -34.34 17.93 -2.74
C ALA A 438 -34.14 18.63 -4.10
N THR A 439 -33.31 19.68 -4.16
CA THR A 439 -32.93 20.36 -5.42
C THR A 439 -32.31 19.38 -6.41
N LEU A 440 -31.33 18.59 -5.95
CA LEU A 440 -30.59 17.63 -6.75
C LEU A 440 -31.52 16.58 -7.36
N LEU A 441 -32.40 15.98 -6.56
CA LEU A 441 -33.37 14.98 -7.02
C LEU A 441 -34.34 15.57 -8.06
N GLN A 442 -34.87 16.77 -7.80
CA GLN A 442 -35.73 17.47 -8.75
C GLN A 442 -35.03 17.71 -10.09
N ARG A 443 -33.79 18.23 -10.07
CA ARG A 443 -33.00 18.53 -11.28
C ARG A 443 -32.54 17.27 -12.01
N LEU A 444 -32.31 16.17 -11.29
CA LEU A 444 -32.05 14.85 -11.85
C LEU A 444 -33.33 14.15 -12.35
N GLN A 445 -34.48 14.82 -12.32
CA GLN A 445 -35.79 14.31 -12.79
C GLN A 445 -36.25 13.07 -12.02
N THR A 446 -36.10 13.08 -10.70
CA THR A 446 -36.61 12.04 -9.82
C THR A 446 -37.41 12.67 -8.68
N SER A 447 -38.56 12.10 -8.35
CA SER A 447 -39.50 12.64 -7.36
C SER A 447 -39.62 11.77 -6.11
N ALA A 448 -39.07 10.56 -6.12
CA ALA A 448 -39.19 9.60 -5.02
C ALA A 448 -37.85 8.93 -4.72
N ALA A 449 -37.12 9.49 -3.77
CA ALA A 449 -35.98 8.84 -3.17
C ALA A 449 -36.18 8.80 -1.66
N SER A 450 -36.20 7.60 -1.08
CA SER A 450 -36.00 7.46 0.35
C SER A 450 -34.52 7.67 0.65
N CYS A 451 -34.21 8.29 1.78
CA CYS A 451 -32.84 8.47 2.24
C CYS A 451 -32.65 7.94 3.66
N GLY A 452 -31.41 7.61 4.01
CA GLY A 452 -30.98 7.26 5.35
C GLY A 452 -29.67 7.94 5.67
N TYR A 453 -29.57 8.58 6.83
CA TYR A 453 -28.34 9.21 7.29
C TYR A 453 -27.27 8.17 7.65
N SER A 454 -26.03 8.49 7.33
CA SER A 454 -24.85 7.64 7.52
C SER A 454 -23.66 8.40 8.10
N ASP A 455 -23.86 9.64 8.57
CA ASP A 455 -22.85 10.46 9.25
C ASP A 455 -22.46 9.93 10.63
N ASP A 456 -21.54 10.64 11.31
CA ASP A 456 -21.02 10.25 12.62
C ASP A 456 -22.12 10.12 13.69
N LEU A 457 -23.16 10.96 13.64
CA LEU A 457 -24.28 10.87 14.59
C LEU A 457 -25.08 9.58 14.36
N ALA A 458 -25.30 9.22 13.10
CA ALA A 458 -25.98 7.97 12.75
C ALA A 458 -25.14 6.73 13.09
N LEU A 459 -23.83 6.76 12.80
CA LEU A 459 -22.91 5.66 13.10
C LEU A 459 -22.79 5.44 14.60
N ILE A 460 -22.44 6.48 15.36
CA ILE A 460 -22.23 6.37 16.80
C ILE A 460 -23.52 5.98 17.50
N GLY A 461 -24.66 6.56 17.11
CA GLY A 461 -25.97 6.15 17.63
C GLY A 461 -26.32 4.69 17.32
N THR A 462 -25.87 4.15 16.18
CA THR A 462 -26.06 2.74 15.83
C THR A 462 -25.16 1.82 16.68
N LEU A 463 -23.88 2.17 16.81
CA LEU A 463 -22.91 1.38 17.57
C LEU A 463 -23.20 1.39 19.08
N ALA A 464 -23.68 2.51 19.62
CA ALA A 464 -24.01 2.68 21.04
C ALA A 464 -25.17 1.78 21.51
N GLN A 465 -25.96 1.22 20.59
CA GLN A 465 -26.98 0.21 20.94
C GLN A 465 -26.37 -1.10 21.42
N ASN A 466 -25.09 -1.36 21.12
CA ASN A 466 -24.38 -2.53 21.58
C ASN A 466 -23.59 -2.19 22.86
N PRO A 467 -23.97 -2.74 24.03
CA PRO A 467 -23.34 -2.39 25.32
C PRO A 467 -21.88 -2.84 25.45
N TYR A 468 -21.38 -3.66 24.52
CA TYR A 468 -20.00 -4.15 24.51
C TYR A 468 -19.03 -3.26 23.70
N LEU A 469 -19.55 -2.24 23.01
CA LEU A 469 -18.72 -1.36 22.18
C LEU A 469 -18.40 -0.07 22.93
N ASP A 470 -17.11 0.24 23.05
CA ASP A 470 -16.67 1.58 23.43
C ASP A 470 -16.69 2.49 22.20
N VAL A 471 -17.78 3.23 22.03
CA VAL A 471 -17.98 4.15 20.90
C VAL A 471 -17.00 5.32 20.90
N THR A 472 -16.33 5.61 22.03
CA THR A 472 -15.36 6.71 22.11
C THR A 472 -14.06 6.41 21.35
N GLN A 473 -13.83 5.14 21.00
CA GLN A 473 -12.73 4.73 20.13
C GLN A 473 -13.01 5.00 18.65
N VAL A 474 -14.26 5.32 18.27
CA VAL A 474 -14.63 5.58 16.88
C VAL A 474 -14.15 6.97 16.49
N PRO A 475 -13.24 7.11 15.51
CA PRO A 475 -12.78 8.43 15.09
C PRO A 475 -13.93 9.20 14.46
N ILE A 476 -13.96 10.52 14.66
CA ILE A 476 -14.97 11.42 14.07
C ILE A 476 -14.48 11.83 12.69
N SER A 477 -15.32 11.64 11.66
CA SER A 477 -14.94 11.86 10.26
C SER A 477 -14.68 13.33 9.91
N ASP A 478 -15.21 14.25 10.71
CA ASP A 478 -15.28 15.68 10.42
C ASP A 478 -16.06 16.03 9.14
N VAL A 479 -16.94 15.14 8.68
CA VAL A 479 -17.91 15.41 7.62
C VAL A 479 -19.22 15.85 8.25
N ASP A 480 -19.79 16.97 7.78
CA ASP A 480 -20.98 17.56 8.41
C ASP A 480 -22.25 16.74 8.17
N CYS A 481 -22.31 16.00 7.08
CA CYS A 481 -23.44 15.11 6.78
C CYS A 481 -23.03 14.01 5.78
N ALA A 482 -23.53 12.80 6.00
CA ALA A 482 -23.43 11.72 5.05
C ALA A 482 -24.79 11.04 4.95
N MET A 483 -25.15 10.66 3.72
CA MET A 483 -26.46 10.11 3.44
C MET A 483 -26.42 9.10 2.31
N ILE A 484 -27.31 8.12 2.39
CA ILE A 484 -27.52 7.10 1.36
C ILE A 484 -28.93 7.27 0.79
N ILE A 485 -29.03 7.28 -0.52
CA ILE A 485 -30.21 7.67 -1.27
C ILE A 485 -30.57 6.52 -2.21
N ARG A 486 -31.72 5.89 -1.96
CA ARG A 486 -32.24 4.85 -2.87
C ARG A 486 -32.82 5.50 -4.12
N THR A 487 -32.42 5.02 -5.29
CA THR A 487 -32.80 5.60 -6.57
C THR A 487 -32.92 4.54 -7.67
N ASP A 488 -33.51 4.90 -8.80
CA ASP A 488 -33.58 4.03 -9.97
C ASP A 488 -32.27 4.08 -10.79
N PRO A 489 -32.00 3.05 -11.62
CA PRO A 489 -30.77 3.00 -12.43
C PRO A 489 -30.59 4.17 -13.40
N ALA A 490 -31.66 4.79 -13.91
CA ALA A 490 -31.55 5.90 -14.84
C ALA A 490 -31.10 7.18 -14.11
N THR A 491 -31.65 7.43 -12.91
CA THR A 491 -31.21 8.52 -12.04
C THR A 491 -29.76 8.33 -11.60
N LEU A 492 -29.36 7.12 -11.19
CA LEU A 492 -27.96 6.83 -10.83
C LEU A 492 -26.99 7.21 -11.96
N ARG A 493 -27.31 6.84 -13.20
CA ARG A 493 -26.50 7.18 -14.38
C ARG A 493 -26.35 8.69 -14.56
N ARG A 494 -27.43 9.46 -14.33
CA ARG A 494 -27.41 10.93 -14.41
C ARG A 494 -26.68 11.60 -13.26
N ALA A 495 -26.58 10.97 -12.08
CA ALA A 495 -25.99 11.55 -10.87
C ALA A 495 -24.45 11.66 -10.88
N THR A 496 -23.82 11.96 -12.03
CA THR A 496 -22.36 12.20 -12.14
C THR A 496 -21.96 13.47 -11.38
N ALA A 497 -20.70 13.61 -10.97
CA ALA A 497 -20.21 14.85 -10.33
C ALA A 497 -20.56 16.12 -11.13
N ALA A 498 -20.33 16.12 -12.45
CA ALA A 498 -20.61 17.29 -13.32
C ALA A 498 -22.10 17.67 -13.31
N ASN A 499 -23.00 16.70 -13.50
CA ASN A 499 -24.44 16.97 -13.45
C ASN A 499 -24.91 17.41 -12.05
N CYS A 500 -24.34 16.84 -10.98
CA CYS A 500 -24.69 17.24 -9.62
C CYS A 500 -24.20 18.65 -9.31
N LEU A 501 -23.01 19.02 -9.79
CA LEU A 501 -22.46 20.37 -9.65
C LEU A 501 -23.34 21.38 -10.39
N ASN A 502 -23.74 21.07 -11.63
CA ASN A 502 -24.65 21.91 -12.41
C ASN A 502 -26.03 22.03 -11.75
N ALA A 503 -26.56 20.93 -11.21
CA ALA A 503 -27.85 20.92 -10.51
C ALA A 503 -27.87 21.78 -9.25
N LEU A 504 -26.71 21.92 -8.60
CA LEU A 504 -26.53 22.67 -7.36
C LEU A 504 -25.81 24.01 -7.57
N ALA A 505 -25.66 24.48 -8.81
CA ALA A 505 -24.86 25.67 -9.12
C ALA A 505 -25.36 26.95 -8.42
N GLU A 506 -26.68 27.06 -8.18
CA GLU A 506 -27.28 28.18 -7.44
C GLU A 506 -27.13 28.03 -5.91
N ASP A 507 -26.99 26.78 -5.43
CA ASP A 507 -26.93 26.44 -4.00
C ASP A 507 -25.49 26.32 -3.48
N LEU A 508 -24.52 26.05 -4.35
CA LEU A 508 -23.11 25.89 -4.00
C LEU A 508 -22.36 27.17 -4.28
N GLY A 509 -21.51 27.58 -3.33
CA GLY A 509 -20.58 28.67 -3.58
C GLY A 509 -19.56 28.28 -4.66
N ALA A 510 -19.00 29.27 -5.34
CA ALA A 510 -17.98 29.07 -6.39
C ALA A 510 -16.71 28.31 -5.92
N HIS A 511 -16.55 28.17 -4.61
CA HIS A 511 -15.45 27.51 -3.93
C HIS A 511 -15.75 26.05 -3.58
N MET A 512 -16.95 25.55 -3.89
CA MET A 512 -17.35 24.17 -3.65
C MET A 512 -17.19 23.33 -4.92
N THR A 513 -16.71 22.10 -4.75
CA THR A 513 -16.52 21.15 -5.87
C THR A 513 -17.14 19.79 -5.52
N ILE A 514 -17.40 18.97 -6.53
CA ILE A 514 -17.92 17.61 -6.34
C ILE A 514 -17.01 16.64 -7.06
N GLU A 515 -16.66 15.55 -6.39
CA GLU A 515 -16.07 14.38 -7.04
C GLU A 515 -16.94 13.15 -6.80
N ASP A 516 -16.85 12.19 -7.71
CA ASP A 516 -17.61 10.95 -7.61
C ASP A 516 -16.79 9.70 -7.91
N SER A 517 -17.27 8.57 -7.39
CA SER A 517 -16.81 7.24 -7.76
C SER A 517 -18.03 6.35 -7.98
N LEU A 518 -18.06 5.67 -9.13
CA LEU A 518 -19.04 4.64 -9.47
C LEU A 518 -18.51 3.29 -9.00
N HIS A 519 -19.35 2.53 -8.30
CA HIS A 519 -19.00 1.24 -7.74
C HIS A 519 -20.20 0.30 -7.70
N SER A 520 -19.97 -0.92 -7.20
CA SER A 520 -21.02 -1.90 -6.98
C SER A 520 -20.85 -2.59 -5.64
N ASN A 521 -21.96 -3.01 -5.05
CA ASN A 521 -21.97 -3.76 -3.80
C ASN A 521 -22.72 -5.08 -3.99
N VAL A 522 -22.11 -6.17 -3.51
CA VAL A 522 -22.73 -7.49 -3.49
C VAL A 522 -23.59 -7.60 -2.23
N ARG A 523 -24.85 -7.99 -2.41
CA ARG A 523 -25.83 -8.16 -1.33
C ARG A 523 -26.50 -9.51 -1.45
N ALA A 524 -27.19 -9.91 -0.38
CA ALA A 524 -28.05 -11.10 -0.40
C ALA A 524 -29.16 -11.01 -1.47
N THR A 525 -29.57 -9.80 -1.87
CA THR A 525 -30.59 -9.54 -2.89
C THR A 525 -30.02 -9.44 -4.31
N GLY A 526 -28.70 -9.66 -4.49
CA GLY A 526 -27.99 -9.46 -5.74
C GLY A 526 -27.05 -8.26 -5.70
N ILE A 527 -26.64 -7.79 -6.87
CA ILE A 527 -25.69 -6.67 -7.01
C ILE A 527 -26.46 -5.36 -7.06
N SER A 528 -26.08 -4.39 -6.23
CA SER A 528 -26.49 -3.00 -6.40
C SER A 528 -25.39 -2.19 -7.08
N TYR A 529 -25.79 -1.32 -8.00
CA TYR A 529 -24.94 -0.28 -8.56
C TYR A 529 -25.08 1.00 -7.75
N GLU A 530 -23.94 1.66 -7.51
CA GLU A 530 -23.85 2.77 -6.60
C GLU A 530 -22.90 3.84 -7.09
N ARG A 531 -23.15 5.07 -6.67
CA ARG A 531 -22.27 6.21 -6.93
C ARG A 531 -22.15 7.03 -5.66
N THR A 532 -20.93 7.16 -5.15
CA THR A 532 -20.63 8.00 -4.00
C THR A 532 -20.06 9.32 -4.49
N LEU A 533 -20.71 10.41 -4.09
CA LEU A 533 -20.31 11.79 -4.31
C LEU A 533 -19.71 12.33 -3.02
N VAL A 534 -18.63 13.09 -3.13
CA VAL A 534 -18.10 13.91 -2.03
C VAL A 534 -18.18 15.37 -2.45
N ILE A 535 -18.90 16.17 -1.65
CA ILE A 535 -18.99 17.61 -1.83
C ILE A 535 -17.89 18.26 -0.98
N PHE A 536 -16.98 18.95 -1.65
CA PHE A 536 -15.86 19.63 -1.04
C PHE A 536 -16.12 21.13 -0.93
N ASP A 537 -15.50 21.72 0.08
CA ASP A 537 -15.41 23.14 0.34
C ASP A 537 -13.94 23.58 0.32
N ALA A 538 -13.62 24.60 -0.47
CA ALA A 538 -12.26 25.12 -0.66
C ALA A 538 -12.24 26.66 -0.70
N PRO A 539 -12.66 27.33 0.38
CA PRO A 539 -12.89 28.78 0.38
C PRO A 539 -11.60 29.62 0.24
N ARG A 540 -10.42 29.02 0.49
CA ARG A 540 -9.12 29.73 0.54
C ARG A 540 -8.14 29.30 -0.54
N SER A 541 -8.17 28.04 -0.97
CA SER A 541 -7.28 27.48 -2.00
C SER A 541 -8.01 26.32 -2.67
N PRO A 542 -8.10 26.26 -4.02
CA PRO A 542 -8.78 25.18 -4.74
C PRO A 542 -8.25 23.78 -4.43
N SER A 543 -7.00 23.69 -3.98
CA SER A 543 -6.35 22.42 -3.59
C SER A 543 -6.66 22.04 -2.15
N ALA A 544 -6.84 23.02 -1.26
CA ALA A 544 -7.12 22.82 0.17
C ALA A 544 -8.61 22.49 0.42
N ARG A 545 -9.04 21.34 -0.09
CA ARG A 545 -10.43 20.89 -0.08
C ARG A 545 -10.77 20.11 1.18
N VAL A 546 -11.88 20.47 1.83
CA VAL A 546 -12.45 19.76 2.98
C VAL A 546 -13.78 19.14 2.59
N ALA A 547 -13.98 17.85 2.86
CA ALA A 547 -15.24 17.18 2.60
C ALA A 547 -16.32 17.69 3.55
N LYS A 548 -17.39 18.28 3.01
CA LYS A 548 -18.56 18.76 3.78
C LYS A 548 -19.67 17.73 3.83
N ALA A 549 -19.90 17.05 2.71
CA ALA A 549 -20.96 16.06 2.63
C ALA A 549 -20.58 14.87 1.76
N ILE A 550 -21.10 13.69 2.12
CA ILE A 550 -20.95 12.45 1.35
C ILE A 550 -22.34 11.92 1.00
N LEU A 551 -22.62 11.75 -0.29
CA LEU A 551 -23.90 11.25 -0.77
C LEU A 551 -23.68 9.96 -1.57
N THR A 552 -24.29 8.85 -1.17
CA THR A 552 -24.28 7.61 -1.97
C THR A 552 -25.64 7.37 -2.58
N PHE A 553 -25.73 7.40 -3.91
CA PHE A 553 -26.88 6.92 -4.65
C PHE A 553 -26.78 5.41 -4.83
N THR A 554 -27.83 4.67 -4.49
CA THR A 554 -27.86 3.21 -4.61
C THR A 554 -29.13 2.73 -5.32
N THR A 555 -28.96 1.71 -6.17
CA THR A 555 -30.06 0.99 -6.82
C THR A 555 -30.63 -0.13 -5.96
N ALA A 556 -30.09 -0.34 -4.75
CA ALA A 556 -30.62 -1.31 -3.81
C ALA A 556 -32.06 -0.94 -3.40
N GLY A 557 -32.96 -1.93 -3.48
CA GLY A 557 -34.32 -1.79 -2.98
C GLY A 557 -34.39 -1.74 -1.44
N PRO A 558 -35.58 -1.55 -0.85
CA PRO A 558 -35.78 -1.51 0.60
C PRO A 558 -35.24 -2.74 1.35
N VAL A 559 -35.28 -3.91 0.72
CA VAL A 559 -34.76 -5.16 1.32
C VAL A 559 -33.22 -5.20 1.26
N GLY A 560 -32.62 -4.69 0.19
CA GLY A 560 -31.17 -4.69 0.00
C GLY A 560 -30.45 -3.61 0.81
N CYS A 561 -31.10 -2.46 1.02
CA CYS A 561 -30.62 -1.35 1.83
C CYS A 561 -31.74 -0.89 2.78
N PRO A 562 -31.98 -1.62 3.89
CA PRO A 562 -33.08 -1.36 4.80
C PRO A 562 -32.75 -0.20 5.74
N PHE A 563 -33.28 0.99 5.43
CA PHE A 563 -33.23 2.12 6.36
C PHE A 563 -34.06 1.83 7.61
N ARG A 564 -33.55 2.28 8.75
CA ARG A 564 -34.18 2.06 10.07
C ARG A 564 -34.46 3.41 10.72
N ASP A 565 -35.43 3.46 11.60
CA ASP A 565 -35.67 4.66 12.40
C ASP A 565 -34.50 4.90 13.35
N SER A 566 -34.22 6.18 13.59
CA SER A 566 -33.18 6.58 14.53
C SER A 566 -33.49 6.07 15.94
N PRO A 567 -32.51 5.49 16.66
CA PRO A 567 -32.71 4.98 18.01
C PRO A 567 -33.07 6.07 19.02
N ASP A 568 -32.78 7.34 18.71
CA ASP A 568 -33.16 8.49 19.56
C ASP A 568 -34.61 8.94 19.38
N GLY A 569 -35.39 8.26 18.53
CA GLY A 569 -36.80 8.59 18.30
C GLY A 569 -37.05 9.87 17.50
N SER A 570 -36.02 10.45 16.87
CA SER A 570 -36.13 11.69 16.07
C SER A 570 -36.95 11.54 14.78
N GLY A 571 -37.39 10.33 14.43
CA GLY A 571 -38.09 10.03 13.17
C GLY A 571 -37.19 10.13 11.93
N GLN A 572 -35.88 10.28 12.11
CA GLN A 572 -34.92 10.31 11.01
C GLN A 572 -34.54 8.88 10.62
N ALA A 573 -34.56 8.60 9.32
CA ALA A 573 -34.10 7.32 8.80
C ALA A 573 -32.56 7.25 8.82
N ILE A 574 -32.03 6.10 9.22
CA ILE A 574 -30.60 5.78 9.32
C ILE A 574 -30.26 4.65 8.36
N ALA A 575 -29.12 4.77 7.68
CA ALA A 575 -28.57 3.74 6.83
C ALA A 575 -28.10 2.52 7.65
N PRO A 576 -28.19 1.30 7.12
CA PRO A 576 -27.64 0.13 7.79
C PRO A 576 -26.11 0.18 7.84
N LEU A 577 -25.52 -0.50 8.82
CA LEU A 577 -24.08 -0.46 9.12
C LEU A 577 -23.20 -0.94 7.94
N LEU A 578 -23.65 -1.92 7.15
CA LEU A 578 -22.95 -2.38 5.95
C LEU A 578 -22.84 -1.31 4.86
N ASP A 579 -23.89 -0.49 4.71
CA ASP A 579 -23.91 0.59 3.73
C ASP A 579 -23.10 1.80 4.22
N MET A 580 -23.11 2.05 5.53
CA MET A 580 -22.22 2.99 6.19
C MET A 580 -20.74 2.64 5.94
N ASP A 581 -20.36 1.37 6.12
CA ASP A 581 -19.01 0.82 5.88
C ASP A 581 -18.54 1.08 4.45
N ASN A 582 -19.31 0.60 3.47
CA ASN A 582 -18.96 0.76 2.06
C ASN A 582 -18.86 2.24 1.65
N GLN A 583 -19.77 3.09 2.14
CA GLN A 583 -19.68 4.53 1.87
C GLN A 583 -18.38 5.13 2.42
N ARG A 584 -17.91 4.72 3.61
CA ARG A 584 -16.64 5.20 4.18
C ARG A 584 -15.45 4.74 3.37
N LYS A 585 -15.43 3.46 2.97
CA LYS A 585 -14.39 2.90 2.08
C LYS A 585 -14.24 3.71 0.80
N VAL A 586 -15.35 3.99 0.13
CA VAL A 586 -15.35 4.75 -1.13
C VAL A 586 -15.04 6.23 -0.89
N ALA A 587 -15.63 6.85 0.13
CA ALA A 587 -15.40 8.27 0.40
C ALA A 587 -13.94 8.56 0.79
N ALA A 588 -13.32 7.71 1.61
CA ALA A 588 -11.92 7.83 1.99
C ALA A 588 -10.98 7.82 0.77
N SER A 589 -11.34 7.07 -0.29
CA SER A 589 -10.59 7.02 -1.54
C SER A 589 -10.69 8.28 -2.39
N ILE A 590 -11.78 9.06 -2.23
CA ILE A 590 -12.02 10.31 -2.95
C ILE A 590 -11.36 11.48 -2.20
N VAL A 591 -11.41 11.47 -0.87
CA VAL A 591 -10.87 12.54 -0.02
C VAL A 591 -9.34 12.53 -0.04
N GLN A 592 -8.72 13.65 -0.40
CA GLN A 592 -7.25 13.84 -0.41
C GLN A 592 -6.67 14.28 0.94
N GLY A 593 -7.42 15.08 1.71
CA GLY A 593 -7.00 15.57 3.02
C GLY A 593 -6.74 14.42 4.00
N PHE A 594 -5.53 14.39 4.57
CA PHE A 594 -5.05 13.28 5.40
C PHE A 594 -5.98 12.95 6.56
N VAL A 595 -6.44 13.96 7.31
CA VAL A 595 -7.21 13.77 8.56
C VAL A 595 -8.57 13.13 8.28
N GLN A 596 -9.36 13.68 7.37
CA GLN A 596 -10.67 13.13 7.03
C GLN A 596 -10.54 11.75 6.38
N ARG A 597 -9.54 11.54 5.51
CA ARG A 597 -9.22 10.22 4.94
C ARG A 597 -8.88 9.21 6.04
N ALA A 598 -8.00 9.55 6.97
CA ALA A 598 -7.59 8.68 8.06
C ALA A 598 -8.76 8.33 8.99
N ASN A 599 -9.61 9.30 9.33
CA ASN A 599 -10.76 9.07 10.19
C ASN A 599 -11.83 8.21 9.51
N LEU A 600 -12.16 8.47 8.24
CA LEU A 600 -13.06 7.62 7.46
C LEU A 600 -12.52 6.19 7.31
N SER A 601 -11.21 6.05 7.10
CA SER A 601 -10.54 4.73 7.01
C SER A 601 -10.58 3.99 8.35
N GLY A 602 -10.34 4.69 9.47
CA GLY A 602 -10.46 4.11 10.80
C GLY A 602 -11.89 3.67 11.12
N GLN A 603 -12.90 4.44 10.72
CA GLN A 603 -14.30 4.01 10.84
C GLN A 603 -14.59 2.76 10.02
N HIS A 604 -14.13 2.70 8.75
CA HIS A 604 -14.23 1.50 7.90
C HIS A 604 -13.59 0.28 8.58
N GLU A 605 -12.36 0.40 9.06
CA GLU A 605 -11.69 -0.72 9.72
C GLU A 605 -12.43 -1.20 10.98
N MET A 606 -12.94 -0.29 11.80
CA MET A 606 -13.70 -0.64 12.99
C MET A 606 -15.03 -1.32 12.66
N ILE A 607 -15.80 -0.77 11.72
CA ILE A 607 -17.08 -1.36 11.32
C ILE A 607 -16.85 -2.75 10.73
N ARG A 608 -15.86 -2.89 9.86
CA ARG A 608 -15.53 -4.16 9.23
C ARG A 608 -15.23 -5.24 10.26
N VAL A 609 -14.51 -4.96 11.35
CA VAL A 609 -14.24 -5.94 12.42
C VAL A 609 -15.53 -6.43 13.12
N LEU A 610 -16.60 -5.62 13.11
CA LEU A 610 -17.89 -5.96 13.71
C LEU A 610 -18.83 -6.72 12.75
N LEU A 611 -18.58 -6.65 11.44
CA LEU A 611 -19.37 -7.33 10.42
C LEU A 611 -18.87 -8.76 10.21
N PRO A 612 -19.77 -9.73 9.93
CA PRO A 612 -19.36 -11.08 9.57
C PRO A 612 -18.38 -11.02 8.39
N GLN A 613 -17.16 -11.51 8.59
CA GLN A 613 -16.23 -11.70 7.48
C GLN A 613 -16.71 -12.94 6.72
N GLY A 614 -17.15 -12.78 5.48
CA GLY A 614 -17.32 -13.93 4.59
C GLY A 614 -15.95 -14.55 4.35
N GLU A 615 -15.77 -15.80 4.78
CA GLU A 615 -14.59 -16.61 4.46
C GLU A 615 -14.49 -16.87 2.95
#